data_AF-A0A4R3YFQ0-F1
#
_entry.id   AF-A0A4R3YFQ0-F1
#
_cell.length_a   1.000
_cell.length_b   1.000
_cell.length_c   1.000
_cell.angle_alpha   90.00
_cell.angle_beta   90.00
_cell.angle_gamma   90.00
#
_symmetry.space_group_name_H-M   'P 1'
#
loop_
_entity.id
_entity.type
_entity.pdbx_description
1 polymer ?
#
loop_
_entity_poly.entity_id
_entity_poly.type
_entity_poly.pdbx_seq_one_letter_code
_entity_poly.pdbx_strand_id
1 'polypeptide(L)'
;MSSPLISSCPVCRGDLALSVDELHDAAQVRLTASTALLSQLALSAHADFDATSMSQAMTAVRRLVDEAAEFVVAIWREKGHVADASVQTA
;
A
#
# COMPACT_ATOMS: atom_id res chain seq x y z
N MET A 1 -10.37 2.81 -37.77
CA MET A 1 -10.57 3.78 -36.68
C MET A 1 -10.45 3.00 -35.39
N SER A 2 -9.26 3.02 -34.77
CA SER A 2 -8.95 2.19 -33.60
C SER A 2 -9.07 3.05 -32.36
N SER A 3 -10.05 2.76 -31.51
CA SER A 3 -10.22 3.41 -30.21
C SER A 3 -8.98 3.18 -29.34
N PRO A 4 -8.40 4.21 -28.71
CA PRO A 4 -7.43 3.98 -27.66
C PRO A 4 -8.23 3.46 -26.46
N LEU A 5 -7.98 2.20 -26.08
CA LEU A 5 -8.36 1.69 -24.78
C LEU A 5 -7.55 2.48 -23.77
N ILE A 6 -8.10 3.61 -23.33
CA ILE A 6 -7.60 4.34 -22.18
C ILE A 6 -7.65 3.32 -21.05
N SER A 7 -6.47 2.81 -20.68
CA SER A 7 -6.29 1.99 -19.50
C SER A 7 -6.78 2.80 -18.32
N SER A 8 -8.03 2.54 -17.93
CA SER A 8 -8.73 3.16 -16.81
C SER A 8 -8.15 2.68 -15.47
N CYS A 9 -6.83 2.59 -15.37
CA CYS A 9 -6.18 2.47 -14.08
C CYS A 9 -6.14 3.87 -13.49
N PRO A 10 -6.94 4.19 -12.47
CA PRO A 10 -6.93 5.52 -11.83
C PRO A 10 -5.53 5.89 -11.32
N VAL A 11 -4.72 4.89 -10.96
CA VAL A 11 -3.30 5.03 -10.59
C VAL A 11 -2.43 5.51 -11.77
N CYS A 12 -2.77 5.17 -13.01
CA CYS A 12 -2.06 5.65 -14.21
C CYS A 12 -2.54 7.02 -14.70
N ARG A 13 -3.69 7.48 -14.21
CA ARG A 13 -4.31 8.75 -14.63
C ARG A 13 -3.95 9.93 -13.74
N GLY A 14 -3.16 9.71 -12.68
CA GLY A 14 -2.87 10.73 -11.65
C GLY A 14 -4.12 11.13 -10.85
N ASP A 15 -5.22 10.39 -11.01
CA ASP A 15 -6.52 10.69 -10.41
C ASP A 15 -6.68 9.84 -9.13
N LEU A 16 -5.63 9.81 -8.32
CA LEU A 16 -5.74 9.35 -6.95
C LEU A 16 -6.61 10.40 -6.25
N ALA A 17 -7.88 10.06 -6.03
CA ALA A 17 -8.85 10.91 -5.31
C ALA A 17 -8.46 11.19 -3.83
N LEU A 18 -7.24 10.83 -3.45
CA LEU A 18 -6.63 10.97 -2.13
C LEU A 18 -5.31 11.74 -2.26
N SER A 19 -5.13 12.72 -1.40
CA SER A 19 -3.89 13.49 -1.27
C SER A 19 -2.71 12.61 -0.83
N VAL A 20 -1.49 13.11 -1.05
CA VAL A 20 -0.25 12.43 -0.60
C VAL A 20 -0.27 12.15 0.91
N ASP A 21 -0.81 13.06 1.71
CA ASP A 21 -0.94 12.90 3.16
C ASP A 21 -1.94 11.78 3.51
N GLU A 22 -3.09 11.72 2.82
CA GLU A 22 -4.06 10.63 2.99
C GLU A 22 -3.50 9.26 2.58
N LEU A 23 -2.69 9.21 1.52
CA LEU A 23 -1.98 8.00 1.10
C LEU A 23 -0.91 7.59 2.13
N HIS A 24 -0.21 8.56 2.72
CA HIS A 24 0.78 8.32 3.77
C HIS A 24 0.13 7.75 5.02
N ASP A 25 -0.95 8.38 5.49
CA ASP A 25 -1.73 7.92 6.64
C ASP A 25 -2.29 6.52 6.40
N ALA A 26 -2.84 6.26 5.20
CA ALA A 26 -3.32 4.93 4.84
C ALA A 26 -2.21 3.88 4.90
N ALA A 27 -1.03 4.17 4.33
CA ALA A 27 0.14 3.28 4.40
C ALA A 27 0.58 3.04 5.84
N GLN A 28 0.67 4.08 6.65
CA GLN A 28 1.08 4.01 8.05
C GLN A 28 0.11 3.16 8.88
N VAL A 29 -1.19 3.29 8.67
CA VAL A 29 -2.21 2.46 9.34
C VAL A 29 -2.03 0.98 9.00
N ARG A 30 -1.77 0.63 7.73
CA ARG A 30 -1.58 -0.78 7.32
C ARG A 30 -0.31 -1.38 7.89
N LEU A 31 0.79 -0.62 7.92
CA LEU A 31 2.05 -1.05 8.54
C LEU A 31 1.91 -1.21 10.07
N THR A 32 1.18 -0.30 10.72
CA THR A 32 0.89 -0.39 12.16
C THR A 32 0.07 -1.63 12.48
N ALA A 33 -0.99 -1.90 11.71
CA ALA A 33 -1.80 -3.10 11.86
C ALA A 33 -0.98 -4.39 11.63
N SER A 34 -0.11 -4.39 10.63
CA SER A 34 0.81 -5.51 10.35
C SER A 34 1.74 -5.78 11.53
N THR A 35 2.32 -4.73 12.11
CA THR A 35 3.21 -4.82 13.28
C THR A 35 2.46 -5.32 14.52
N ALA A 36 1.22 -4.89 14.71
CA ALA A 36 0.37 -5.36 15.81
C ALA A 36 0.07 -6.87 15.69
N LEU A 37 -0.27 -7.35 14.50
CA LEU A 37 -0.48 -8.79 14.24
C LEU A 37 0.79 -9.61 14.50
N LEU A 38 1.95 -9.15 14.01
CA LEU A 38 3.24 -9.81 14.27
C LEU A 38 3.56 -9.86 15.77
N SER A 39 3.26 -8.79 16.51
CA SER A 39 3.45 -8.74 17.96
C SER A 39 2.54 -9.73 18.69
N GLN A 40 1.28 -9.84 18.27
CA GLN A 40 0.34 -10.83 18.82
C GLN A 40 0.80 -12.27 18.54
N LEU A 41 1.31 -12.54 17.32
CA LEU A 41 1.85 -13.84 16.96
C LEU A 41 3.11 -14.20 17.78
N ALA A 42 4.00 -13.24 18.00
CA ALA A 42 5.18 -13.45 18.83
C ALA A 42 4.81 -13.83 20.28
N LEU A 43 3.74 -13.22 20.81
CA LEU A 43 3.22 -13.54 22.15
C LEU A 43 2.51 -14.90 22.20
N SER A 44 1.84 -15.33 21.13
CA SER A 44 1.11 -16.61 21.10
C SER A 44 1.98 -17.83 20.77
N ALA A 45 3.13 -17.63 20.11
CA ALA A 45 4.01 -18.71 19.66
C ALA A 45 4.54 -19.61 20.79
N HIS A 46 4.58 -19.13 22.03
CA HIS A 46 5.10 -19.87 23.19
C HIS A 46 4.04 -20.52 24.07
N ALA A 47 2.76 -20.20 23.86
CA ALA A 47 1.66 -20.65 24.73
C ALA A 47 0.79 -21.71 24.03
N ASP A 48 0.33 -21.44 22.80
CA ASP A 48 -0.64 -22.27 22.08
C ASP A 48 -0.37 -22.21 20.57
N PHE A 49 0.74 -22.81 20.14
CA PHE A 49 1.11 -22.82 18.73
C PHE A 49 0.12 -23.64 17.89
N ASP A 50 -0.68 -22.96 17.08
CA ASP A 50 -1.47 -23.55 15.99
C ASP A 50 -0.95 -23.07 14.64
N ALA A 51 -0.44 -24.01 13.83
CA ALA A 51 0.10 -23.73 12.50
C ALA A 51 -0.94 -23.14 11.55
N THR A 52 -2.22 -23.50 11.70
CA THR A 52 -3.30 -23.00 10.84
C THR A 52 -3.56 -21.52 11.13
N SER A 53 -3.76 -21.17 12.40
CA SER A 53 -3.92 -19.79 12.85
C SER A 53 -2.70 -18.93 12.52
N MET A 54 -1.48 -19.47 12.69
CA MET A 54 -0.24 -18.80 12.32
C MET A 54 -0.19 -18.50 10.80
N SER A 55 -0.53 -19.48 9.96
CA SER A 55 -0.56 -19.30 8.50
C SER A 55 -1.60 -18.25 8.07
N GLN A 56 -2.77 -18.23 8.69
CA GLN A 56 -3.82 -17.25 8.40
C GLN A 56 -3.39 -15.84 8.80
N ALA A 57 -2.81 -15.68 9.99
CA ALA A 57 -2.31 -14.39 10.47
C ALA A 57 -1.15 -13.87 9.61
N MET A 58 -0.21 -14.73 9.20
CA MET A 58 0.86 -14.35 8.28
C MET A 58 0.33 -13.95 6.89
N THR A 59 -0.74 -14.58 6.41
CA THR A 59 -1.43 -14.18 5.18
C THR A 59 -2.07 -12.80 5.32
N ALA A 60 -2.68 -12.52 6.47
CA ALA A 60 -3.25 -11.20 6.77
C ALA A 60 -2.17 -10.11 6.85
N VAL A 61 -1.04 -10.39 7.50
CA VAL A 61 0.14 -9.50 7.53
C VAL A 61 0.62 -9.20 6.11
N ARG A 62 0.81 -10.23 5.28
CA ARG A 62 1.24 -10.05 3.90
C ARG A 62 0.30 -9.13 3.13
N ARG A 63 -1.01 -9.37 3.21
CA ARG A 63 -2.01 -8.53 2.53
C ARG A 63 -1.90 -7.05 2.95
N LEU A 64 -1.77 -6.77 4.25
CA LEU A 64 -1.65 -5.41 4.74
C LEU A 64 -0.36 -4.74 4.26
N VAL A 65 0.75 -5.47 4.22
CA VAL A 65 2.02 -4.96 3.69
C VAL A 65 1.95 -4.71 2.17
N ASP A 66 1.31 -5.60 1.42
CA ASP A 66 1.09 -5.43 -0.02
C ASP A 66 0.23 -4.18 -0.29
N GLU A 67 -0.86 -3.98 0.46
CA GLU A 67 -1.69 -2.76 0.41
C GLU A 67 -0.87 -1.50 0.76
N ALA A 68 -0.02 -1.55 1.80
CA ALA A 68 0.85 -0.43 2.15
C ALA A 68 1.86 -0.09 1.04
N ALA A 69 2.43 -1.12 0.39
CA ALA A 69 3.38 -0.94 -0.70
C ALA A 69 2.73 -0.25 -1.92
N GLU A 70 1.47 -0.57 -2.23
CA GLU A 70 0.72 0.11 -3.28
C GLU A 70 0.56 1.61 -3.00
N PHE A 71 0.25 1.99 -1.74
CA PHE A 71 0.17 3.40 -1.36
C PHE A 71 1.52 4.11 -1.45
N VAL A 72 2.62 3.46 -1.04
CA VAL A 72 3.98 4.03 -1.17
C VAL A 72 4.37 4.23 -2.63
N VAL A 73 4.04 3.29 -3.51
CA VAL A 73 4.28 3.41 -4.95
C VAL A 73 3.45 4.55 -5.54
N ALA A 74 2.19 4.71 -5.11
CA ALA A 74 1.35 5.83 -5.51
C ALA A 74 1.96 7.19 -5.10
N ILE A 75 2.42 7.32 -3.86
CA ILE A 75 3.13 8.52 -3.37
C ILE A 75 4.39 8.81 -4.20
N TRP A 76 5.18 7.77 -4.52
CA TRP A 76 6.40 7.94 -5.30
C TRP A 76 6.11 8.42 -6.72
N ARG A 77 5.07 7.87 -7.37
CA ARG A 77 4.63 8.33 -8.70
C ARG A 77 4.16 9.77 -8.68
N GLU A 78 3.38 10.16 -7.68
CA GLU A 78 2.90 11.54 -7.55
C GLU A 78 4.07 12.53 -7.40
N LYS A 79 5.05 12.20 -6.55
CA LYS A 79 6.28 13.01 -6.42
C LYS A 79 7.08 13.09 -7.73
N GLY A 80 7.16 12.00 -8.48
CA GLY A 80 7.79 11.97 -9.80
C GLY A 80 7.07 12.84 -10.82
N HIS A 81 5.73 12.81 -10.85
CA HIS A 81 4.92 13.66 -11.71
C HIS A 81 5.08 15.16 -11.40
N VAL A 82 5.13 15.53 -10.12
CA VAL A 82 5.40 16.92 -9.72
C VAL A 82 6.80 17.37 -10.18
N ALA A 83 7.81 16.50 -10.04
CA ALA A 83 9.16 16.80 -10.51
C ALA A 83 9.20 17.04 -12.03
N ASP A 84 8.61 16.16 -12.85
CA ASP A 84 8.57 16.33 -14.31
C ASP A 84 7.75 17.55 -14.76
N ALA A 85 6.63 17.84 -14.10
CA ALA A 85 5.82 19.02 -14.39
C ALA A 85 6.56 20.32 -14.09
N SER A 86 7.34 20.36 -13.00
CA SER A 86 8.17 21.52 -12.65
C SER A 86 9.32 21.77 -13.63
N VAL A 87 9.82 20.73 -14.31
CA VAL A 87 10.86 20.85 -15.34
C VAL A 87 10.29 21.30 -16.68
N GLN A 88 9.05 20.92 -17.02
CA GLN A 88 8.40 21.35 -18.27
C GLN A 88 7.84 22.77 -18.24
N THR A 89 7.68 23.35 -17.05
CA THR A 89 7.16 24.72 -16.86
C THR A 89 8.25 25.77 -16.58
N ALA A 90 9.53 25.38 -16.60
CA ALA A 90 10.69 26.25 -16.38
C ALA A 90 11.39 26.66 -17.69
#